data_AF-A0A0G1LNT4-F1
#
_entry.id   AF-A0A0G1LNT4-F1
#
_cell.length_a   1.000
_cell.length_b   1.000
_cell.length_c   1.000
_cell.angle_alpha   90.00
_cell.angle_beta   90.00
_cell.angle_gamma   90.00
#
_symmetry.space_group_name_H-M   'P 1'
#
loop_
_entity.id
_entity.type
_entity.pdbx_description
1 polymer ?
#
loop_
_entity_poly.entity_id
_entity_poly.type
_entity_poly.pdbx_seq_one_letter_code
_entity_poly.pdbx_strand_id
1 'polypeptide(L)'
;MNELENYAKTNSPYLMIKPGESVVGIYRGYKMVPNFRDPSKENPRYSVEVDGETKFFTSAASRVALFFAEIKQGEMVKITKVKQGDSVHYEVARPNEEEPIDEENQEGLTDKDLEEIDKNVGKKK
;
A
#
# COMPACT_ATOMS: atom_id res chain seq x y z
N MET A 1 18.22 -14.83 -3.35
CA MET A 1 16.92 -15.23 -3.93
C MET A 1 16.96 -16.73 -4.18
N ASN A 2 15.97 -17.49 -3.71
CA ASN A 2 15.90 -18.94 -3.96
C ASN A 2 15.24 -19.24 -5.32
N GLU A 3 15.53 -20.41 -5.89
CA GLU A 3 15.07 -20.83 -7.22
C GLU A 3 13.54 -20.73 -7.40
N LEU A 4 12.78 -21.16 -6.39
CA LEU A 4 11.31 -21.13 -6.40
C LEU A 4 10.76 -19.69 -6.44
N GLU A 5 11.44 -18.74 -5.80
CA GLU A 5 11.04 -17.34 -5.78
C GLU A 5 11.27 -16.68 -7.14
N ASN A 6 12.42 -16.95 -7.76
CA ASN A 6 12.69 -16.48 -9.12
C ASN A 6 11.70 -17.07 -10.11
N TYR A 7 11.42 -18.37 -10.00
CA TYR A 7 10.41 -19.03 -10.82
C TYR A 7 9.04 -18.33 -10.69
N ALA A 8 8.61 -18.03 -9.47
CA ALA A 8 7.33 -17.36 -9.22
C ALA A 8 7.29 -15.92 -9.75
N LYS A 9 8.37 -15.14 -9.61
CA LYS A 9 8.45 -13.76 -10.10
C LYS A 9 8.52 -13.69 -11.64
N THR A 10 9.28 -14.58 -12.27
CA THR A 10 9.46 -14.59 -13.73
C THR A 10 8.23 -15.11 -14.48
N ASN A 11 7.59 -16.17 -13.99
CA ASN A 11 6.49 -16.82 -14.72
C ASN A 11 5.10 -16.26 -14.38
N SER A 12 5.00 -15.41 -13.35
CA SER A 12 3.72 -14.81 -12.99
C SER A 12 3.42 -13.58 -13.85
N PRO A 13 2.22 -13.49 -14.44
CA PRO A 13 1.75 -12.26 -15.05
C PRO A 13 1.32 -11.23 -14.00
N TYR A 14 1.34 -11.57 -12.70
CA TYR A 14 0.97 -10.68 -11.60
C TYR A 14 2.19 -10.12 -10.87
N LEU A 15 2.03 -8.95 -10.25
CA LEU A 15 3.03 -8.37 -9.37
C LEU A 15 3.19 -9.23 -8.10
N MET A 16 4.35 -9.87 -7.99
CA MET A 16 4.72 -10.74 -6.87
C MET A 16 5.59 -9.94 -5.88
N ILE A 17 4.93 -9.20 -4.99
CA ILE A 17 5.56 -8.37 -3.97
C ILE A 17 5.57 -9.14 -2.64
N LYS A 18 6.70 -9.15 -1.91
CA LYS A 18 6.76 -9.68 -0.54
C LYS A 18 6.35 -8.62 0.48
N PRO A 19 5.90 -9.03 1.69
CA PRO A 19 5.74 -8.10 2.80
C PRO A 19 7.02 -7.29 3.03
N GLY A 20 6.89 -5.97 3.13
CA GLY A 20 7.98 -5.01 3.25
C GLY A 20 8.68 -4.62 1.94
N GLU A 21 8.32 -5.24 0.79
CA GLU A 21 8.83 -4.82 -0.52
C GLU A 21 7.92 -3.77 -1.17
N SER A 22 8.55 -2.84 -1.88
CA SER A 22 7.88 -1.89 -2.77
C SER A 22 8.30 -2.14 -4.21
N VAL A 23 7.38 -1.94 -5.14
CA VAL A 23 7.66 -1.88 -6.57
C VAL A 23 7.22 -0.53 -7.11
N VAL A 24 8.03 0.06 -7.98
CA VAL A 24 7.68 1.27 -8.72
C VAL A 24 7.44 0.87 -10.17
N GLY A 25 6.35 1.36 -10.76
CA GLY A 25 6.02 1.07 -12.15
C GLY A 25 5.10 2.10 -12.77
N ILE A 26 4.88 2.00 -14.07
CA ILE A 26 4.03 2.92 -14.83
C ILE A 26 2.61 2.35 -14.87
N TYR A 27 1.63 3.12 -14.40
CA TYR A 27 0.24 2.73 -14.47
C TYR A 27 -0.27 2.76 -15.92
N ARG A 28 -0.79 1.64 -16.41
CA ARG A 28 -1.29 1.48 -17.79
C ARG A 28 -2.82 1.41 -17.87
N GLY A 29 -3.53 1.50 -16.75
CA GLY A 29 -5.00 1.44 -16.70
C GLY A 29 -5.53 0.27 -15.89
N TYR A 30 -6.85 0.09 -15.87
CA TYR A 30 -7.51 -0.99 -15.14
C TYR A 30 -8.63 -1.61 -15.97
N LYS A 31 -9.05 -2.81 -15.56
CA LYS A 31 -10.27 -3.47 -16.03
C LYS A 31 -10.97 -4.17 -14.88
N MET A 32 -12.30 -4.23 -14.94
CA MET A 32 -13.07 -5.07 -14.03
C MET A 32 -12.96 -6.52 -14.50
N VAL A 33 -12.71 -7.43 -13.56
CA VAL A 33 -12.66 -8.88 -13.82
C VAL A 33 -13.47 -9.62 -12.77
N PRO A 34 -14.12 -10.74 -13.12
CA PRO A 34 -14.78 -11.58 -12.14
C PRO A 34 -13.81 -11.99 -11.02
N ASN A 35 -14.27 -11.92 -9.78
CA ASN A 35 -13.50 -12.35 -8.63
C ASN A 35 -13.38 -13.87 -8.66
N PHE A 36 -12.16 -14.37 -8.52
CA PHE A 36 -11.87 -15.80 -8.60
C PHE A 36 -12.57 -16.63 -7.51
N ARG A 37 -12.78 -16.06 -6.32
CA ARG A 37 -13.45 -16.73 -5.19
C ARG A 37 -14.97 -16.62 -5.26
N ASP A 38 -15.48 -15.57 -5.91
CA ASP A 38 -16.91 -15.28 -6.02
C ASP A 38 -17.20 -14.62 -7.37
N PRO A 39 -17.50 -15.42 -8.42
CA PRO A 39 -17.70 -14.90 -9.78
C PRO A 39 -18.90 -13.95 -9.93
N SER A 40 -19.78 -13.87 -8.91
CA SER A 40 -20.87 -12.89 -8.88
C SER A 40 -20.39 -11.46 -8.59
N LYS A 41 -19.15 -11.33 -8.10
CA LYS A 41 -18.49 -10.07 -7.79
C LYS A 41 -17.40 -9.79 -8.80
N GLU A 42 -17.12 -8.51 -9.01
CA GLU A 42 -16.00 -8.06 -9.82
C GLU A 42 -14.93 -7.41 -8.94
N ASN A 43 -13.67 -7.60 -9.31
CA ASN A 43 -12.54 -6.90 -8.72
C ASN A 43 -11.82 -6.08 -9.80
N PRO A 44 -11.29 -4.90 -9.45
CA PRO A 44 -10.42 -4.18 -10.36
C PRO A 44 -9.08 -4.92 -10.51
N ARG A 45 -8.64 -5.05 -11.76
CA ARG A 45 -7.31 -5.50 -12.14
C ARG A 45 -6.58 -4.34 -12.81
N TYR A 46 -5.54 -3.87 -12.15
CA TYR A 46 -4.67 -2.80 -12.60
C TYR A 46 -3.52 -3.37 -13.44
N SER A 47 -3.17 -2.69 -14.51
CA SER A 47 -2.00 -2.98 -15.34
C SER A 47 -0.88 -2.02 -14.97
N VAL A 48 0.28 -2.55 -14.59
CA VAL A 48 1.45 -1.78 -14.18
C VAL A 48 2.66 -2.29 -14.94
N GLU A 49 3.38 -1.40 -15.59
CA GLU A 49 4.62 -1.73 -16.29
C GLU A 49 5.81 -1.59 -15.35
N VAL A 50 6.55 -2.67 -15.15
CA VAL A 50 7.73 -2.74 -14.29
C VAL A 50 8.86 -3.36 -15.11
N ASP A 51 10.01 -2.70 -15.16
CA ASP A 51 11.18 -3.14 -15.93
C ASP A 51 10.89 -3.44 -17.41
N GLY A 52 9.93 -2.71 -18.01
CA GLY A 52 9.51 -2.90 -19.40
C GLY A 52 8.51 -4.04 -19.62
N GLU A 53 8.11 -4.78 -18.59
CA GLU A 53 7.08 -5.81 -18.64
C GLU A 53 5.77 -5.33 -18.02
N THR A 54 4.64 -5.54 -18.71
CA THR A 54 3.32 -5.31 -18.11
C THR A 54 2.97 -6.45 -17.15
N LYS A 55 2.81 -6.12 -15.88
CA LYS A 55 2.33 -7.02 -14.83
C LYS A 55 0.96 -6.56 -14.32
N PHE A 56 0.19 -7.50 -13.77
CA PHE A 56 -1.12 -7.23 -13.22
C PHE A 56 -1.09 -7.11 -11.70
N PHE A 57 -1.81 -6.14 -11.18
CA PHE A 57 -2.07 -5.97 -9.76
C PHE A 57 -3.57 -6.08 -9.51
N THR A 58 -3.96 -6.87 -8.51
CA THR A 58 -5.36 -7.04 -8.15
C THR A 58 -5.54 -6.78 -6.66
N SER A 59 -6.38 -5.82 -6.33
CA SER A 59 -6.78 -5.52 -4.96
C SER A 59 -8.23 -5.07 -4.95
N ALA A 60 -9.02 -5.64 -4.04
CA ALA A 60 -10.42 -5.24 -3.81
C ALA A 60 -10.55 -4.12 -2.76
N ALA A 61 -9.44 -3.63 -2.21
CA ALA A 61 -9.46 -2.58 -1.20
C ALA A 61 -9.92 -1.25 -1.81
N SER A 62 -10.94 -0.62 -1.21
CA SER A 62 -11.50 0.64 -1.70
C SER A 62 -10.47 1.77 -1.75
N ARG A 63 -9.56 1.88 -0.76
CA ARG A 63 -8.48 2.88 -0.74
C ARG A 63 -7.59 2.78 -1.99
N VAL A 64 -7.27 1.56 -2.41
CA VAL A 64 -6.48 1.31 -3.63
C VAL A 64 -7.27 1.73 -4.87
N ALA A 65 -8.55 1.37 -4.95
CA ALA A 65 -9.38 1.75 -6.10
C ALA A 65 -9.54 3.28 -6.24
N LEU A 66 -9.69 4.00 -5.13
CA LEU A 66 -9.76 5.47 -5.12
C LEU A 66 -8.44 6.08 -5.60
N PHE A 67 -7.29 5.62 -5.09
CA PHE A 67 -5.99 6.09 -5.57
C PHE A 67 -5.82 5.89 -7.08
N PHE A 68 -6.16 4.71 -7.61
CA PHE A 68 -6.06 4.44 -9.04
C PHE A 68 -7.07 5.22 -9.90
N ALA A 69 -8.15 5.75 -9.30
CA ALA A 69 -9.08 6.64 -9.98
C ALA A 69 -8.57 8.09 -10.09
N GLU A 70 -7.64 8.49 -9.22
CA GLU A 70 -7.08 9.86 -9.18
C GLU A 70 -5.83 10.02 -10.06
N ILE A 71 -5.16 8.93 -10.41
CA ILE A 71 -3.95 8.96 -11.24
C ILE A 71 -4.27 8.77 -12.73
N LYS A 72 -3.44 9.36 -13.61
CA LYS A 72 -3.58 9.17 -15.06
C LYS A 72 -2.76 7.98 -15.55
N GLN A 73 -3.23 7.38 -16.64
CA GLN A 73 -2.43 6.40 -17.38
C GLN A 73 -1.12 7.04 -17.86
N GLY A 74 -0.01 6.34 -17.67
CA GLY A 74 1.34 6.84 -17.92
C GLY A 74 2.03 7.41 -16.68
N GLU A 75 1.33 7.63 -15.56
CA GLU A 75 1.95 8.07 -14.31
C GLU A 75 2.68 6.92 -13.59
N MET A 76 3.74 7.26 -12.86
CA MET A 76 4.45 6.30 -12.01
C MET A 76 3.71 6.10 -10.69
N VAL A 77 3.67 4.86 -10.22
CA VAL A 77 3.07 4.45 -8.96
C VAL A 77 4.05 3.60 -8.17
N LYS A 78 4.10 3.80 -6.85
CA LYS A 78 4.76 2.92 -5.89
C LYS A 78 3.69 2.06 -5.23
N ILE A 79 3.88 0.75 -5.25
CA ILE A 79 3.01 -0.23 -4.59
C ILE A 79 3.84 -0.97 -3.56
N THR A 80 3.48 -0.85 -2.29
CA THR A 80 4.13 -1.52 -1.17
C THR A 80 3.21 -2.59 -0.61
N LYS A 81 3.71 -3.80 -0.39
CA LYS A 81 2.95 -4.82 0.34
C LYS A 81 3.34 -4.76 1.80
N VAL A 82 2.41 -4.38 2.67
CA VAL A 82 2.68 -4.23 4.11
C VAL A 82 2.54 -5.56 4.83
N LYS A 83 1.47 -6.32 4.52
CA LYS A 83 1.14 -7.56 5.24
C LYS A 83 0.65 -8.67 4.31
N GLN A 84 0.87 -9.92 4.72
CA GLN A 84 0.37 -11.14 4.06
C GLN A 84 -0.31 -12.04 5.09
N GLY A 85 -1.28 -12.85 4.66
CA GLY A 85 -2.06 -13.75 5.52
C GLY A 85 -3.55 -13.47 5.41
N ASP A 86 -4.26 -13.55 6.54
CA ASP A 86 -5.72 -13.35 6.62
C ASP A 86 -6.18 -11.94 6.20
N SER A 87 -5.27 -10.97 6.23
CA SER A 87 -5.50 -9.61 5.73
C SER A 87 -4.29 -9.14 4.95
N VAL A 88 -4.38 -9.28 3.62
CA VAL A 88 -3.37 -8.74 2.71
C VAL A 88 -3.57 -7.23 2.63
N HIS A 89 -2.52 -6.48 2.96
CA HIS A 89 -2.55 -5.02 2.95
C HIS A 89 -1.53 -4.47 1.96
N TYR A 90 -1.97 -3.50 1.16
CA TYR A 90 -1.15 -2.79 0.20
C TYR A 90 -1.29 -1.28 0.39
N GLU A 91 -0.16 -0.60 0.37
CA GLU A 91 -0.08 0.85 0.28
C GLU A 91 0.26 1.24 -1.15
N VAL A 92 -0.33 2.34 -1.61
CA VAL A 92 -0.13 2.89 -2.94
C VAL A 92 0.13 4.39 -2.84
N ALA A 93 1.15 4.87 -3.53
CA ALA A 93 1.56 6.27 -3.49
C ALA A 93 2.18 6.70 -4.82
N ARG A 94 2.25 8.01 -5.09
CA ARG A 94 3.12 8.53 -6.16
C ARG A 94 4.57 8.48 -5.66
N PRO A 95 5.56 8.09 -6.49
CA PRO A 95 6.95 7.94 -6.04
C PRO A 95 7.63 9.24 -5.59
N ASN A 96 7.06 10.41 -5.91
CA ASN A 96 7.56 11.73 -5.49
C ASN A 96 6.76 12.35 -4.34
N GLU A 97 5.68 11.70 -3.88
CA GLU A 97 5.03 12.08 -2.64
C GLU A 97 5.74 11.27 -1.54
N GLU A 98 6.40 11.97 -0.62
CA GLU A 98 6.83 11.36 0.65
C GLU A 98 5.64 10.62 1.23
N GLU A 99 5.89 9.40 1.73
CA GLU A 99 4.86 8.44 2.12
C GLU A 99 3.79 9.12 2.98
N PRO A 100 2.48 8.90 2.73
CA PRO A 100 1.48 9.26 3.71
C PRO A 100 1.77 8.42 4.95
N ILE A 101 2.35 9.08 5.96
CA ILE A 101 2.39 8.62 7.33
C ILE A 101 0.97 8.21 7.68
N ASP A 102 0.71 6.91 7.85
CA ASP A 102 -0.54 6.47 8.46
C ASP A 102 -0.51 7.02 9.90
N GLU A 103 -1.17 8.16 10.11
CA GLU A 103 -1.34 8.85 11.41
C GLU A 103 -2.32 8.08 12.33
N GLU A 104 -2.30 6.75 12.32
CA GLU A 104 -2.99 5.90 13.29
C GLU A 104 -1.97 5.03 14.04
N ASN A 105 -1.15 5.69 14.88
CA ASN A 105 -0.63 5.19 16.15
C ASN A 105 0.20 6.30 16.86
N GLN A 106 -0.44 7.42 17.22
CA GLN A 106 0.05 8.24 18.33
C GLN A 106 -0.43 7.62 19.65
N GLU A 107 0.18 6.52 20.06
CA GLU A 107 0.26 6.17 21.48
C GLU A 107 1.73 5.91 21.83
N GLY A 108 2.45 7.02 21.95
CA GLY A 108 3.75 7.07 22.59
C GLY A 108 3.82 8.39 23.33
N LEU A 109 3.36 8.39 24.59
CA LEU A 109 3.50 9.51 25.52
C LEU A 109 4.90 10.11 25.38
N THR A 110 4.98 11.39 25.00
CA THR A 110 6.24 12.13 25.04
C THR A 110 6.49 12.63 26.45
N ASP A 111 7.73 12.56 26.93
CA ASP A 111 8.24 13.01 28.24
C ASP A 111 8.07 14.52 28.55
N LYS A 112 7.16 15.23 27.86
CA LYS A 112 6.85 16.65 28.07
C LYS A 112 5.61 16.89 28.93
N ASP A 113 4.80 15.86 29.21
CA ASP A 113 3.60 15.98 30.07
C ASP A 113 3.87 15.73 31.56
N LEU A 114 5.12 15.45 31.96
CA LEU A 114 5.50 15.27 33.37
C LEU A 114 6.08 16.54 34.05
N GLU A 115 6.29 17.64 33.32
CA GLU A 115 6.81 18.91 33.89
C GLU A 115 5.73 20.00 34.12
N GLU A 116 4.44 19.74 33.84
CA GLU A 116 3.34 20.68 34.17
C GLU A 116 2.52 20.30 35.42
N ILE A 117 3.00 19.38 36.25
CA ILE A 117 2.40 19.13 37.59
C ILE A 117 3.04 20.02 38.68
N ASP A 118 4.15 20.72 38.39
CA ASP A 118 4.93 21.48 39.39
C ASP A 118 4.63 22.99 39.46
N LYS A 119 3.45 23.46 39.01
CA LYS A 119 3.10 24.90 39.13
C LYS A 119 1.71 25.24 39.68
N ASN A 120 0.90 24.27 40.11
CA ASN A 120 -0.43 24.55 40.65
C ASN A 120 -0.66 24.19 42.13
N VAL A 121 0.41 24.03 42.92
CA VAL A 121 0.33 24.05 44.40
C VAL A 121 1.02 25.31 44.92
N GLY A 122 0.55 26.46 44.45
CA GLY A 122 0.88 27.76 45.01
C GLY A 122 -0.34 28.37 45.68
N LYS A 123 -0.26 28.56 47.00
CA LYS A 123 -1.05 29.55 47.77
C LYS A 123 -2.56 29.29 47.89
N LYS A 124 -2.96 28.60 48.96
CA LYS A 124 -4.02 29.13 49.81
C LYS A 124 -3.38 29.65 51.10
N LYS A 125 -3.57 30.95 51.31
CA LYS A 125 -3.46 31.64 52.59
C LYS A 125 -4.37 30.98 53.63
#